data_AF-A0A2Z5UZ19-F1
#
_entry.id   AF-A0A2Z5UZ19-F1
#
_cell.length_a   1.000
_cell.length_b   1.000
_cell.length_c   1.000
_cell.angle_alpha   90.00
_cell.angle_beta   90.00
_cell.angle_gamma   90.00
#
_symmetry.space_group_name_H-M   'P 1'
#
loop_
_entity.id
_entity.type
_entity.pdbx_description
1 polymer ?
#
loop_
_entity_poly.entity_id
_entity_poly.type
_entity_poly.pdbx_seq_one_letter_code
_entity_poly.pdbx_strand_id
1 'polypeptide(L)'
;MTRPYSEDLRERALMRSDVGETDRSIAEALSISPSCLSKWRKLRRETGGLKPGKMNGHKKRTLSGEVADWLRERVRSAPFTTRQLAAELAARGIKTDRRAVWVFLHGEGLSFKKNGRARRAGPA
;
A
#
# COMPACT_ATOMS: atom_id res chain seq x y z
N MET A 1 -9.64 11.36 13.52
CA MET A 1 -8.16 11.42 13.66
C MET A 1 -7.55 10.23 12.93
N THR A 2 -7.21 10.39 11.65
CA THR A 2 -6.74 9.27 10.81
C THR A 2 -5.23 9.10 10.87
N ARG A 3 -4.46 10.07 11.40
CA ARG A 3 -2.99 9.98 11.46
C ARG A 3 -2.52 9.53 12.85
N PRO A 4 -1.55 8.62 12.97
CA PRO A 4 -0.98 8.25 14.27
C PRO A 4 -0.16 9.42 14.82
N TYR A 5 -0.11 9.53 16.14
CA TYR A 5 0.83 10.43 16.82
C TYR A 5 2.28 10.11 16.44
N SER A 6 3.13 11.14 16.40
CA SER A 6 4.57 11.05 16.11
C SER A 6 5.30 10.14 17.10
N GLU A 7 6.41 9.53 16.67
CA GLU A 7 7.23 8.66 17.52
C GLU A 7 7.80 9.43 18.71
N ASP A 8 8.32 10.63 18.48
CA ASP A 8 8.80 11.53 19.54
C ASP A 8 7.74 11.81 20.64
N LEU A 9 6.47 12.00 20.27
CA LEU A 9 5.41 12.20 21.26
C LEU A 9 5.18 10.94 22.11
N ARG A 10 5.26 9.76 21.49
CA ARG A 10 5.11 8.47 22.17
C ARG A 10 6.27 8.22 23.11
N GLU A 11 7.48 8.52 22.67
CA GLU A 11 8.72 8.41 23.45
C GLU A 11 8.64 9.31 24.69
N ARG A 12 8.32 10.60 24.51
CA ARG A 12 8.16 11.54 25.64
C ARG A 12 7.09 11.08 26.63
N ALA A 13 5.97 10.56 26.14
CA ALA A 13 4.91 10.05 27.00
C ALA A 13 5.35 8.83 27.81
N LEU A 14 6.08 7.88 27.19
CA LEU A 14 6.55 6.70 27.90
C LEU A 14 7.73 6.99 28.83
N MET A 15 8.61 7.94 28.51
CA MET A 15 9.66 8.38 29.44
C MET A 15 9.04 8.90 30.75
N ARG A 16 8.01 9.74 30.67
CA ARG A 16 7.28 10.21 31.87
C ARG A 16 6.59 9.07 32.62
N SER A 17 6.01 8.12 31.89
CA SER A 17 5.42 6.91 32.48
C SER A 17 6.46 6.04 33.20
N ASP A 18 7.69 5.94 32.67
CA ASP A 18 8.76 5.13 33.26
C ASP A 18 9.30 5.76 34.55
N VAL A 19 9.23 7.10 34.67
CA VAL A 19 9.55 7.86 35.89
C VAL A 19 8.43 7.75 36.94
N GLY A 20 7.29 7.15 36.59
CA GLY A 20 6.18 6.88 37.53
C GLY A 20 5.09 7.95 37.55
N GLU A 21 5.06 8.88 36.59
CA GLU A 21 3.94 9.81 36.46
C GLU A 21 2.64 9.07 36.14
N THR A 22 1.51 9.60 36.62
CA THR A 22 0.20 9.01 36.35
C THR A 22 -0.24 9.23 34.91
N ASP A 23 -0.97 8.26 34.36
CA ASP A 23 -1.47 8.35 32.98
C ASP A 23 -2.29 9.61 32.70
N ARG A 24 -3.06 10.09 33.71
CA ARG A 24 -3.86 11.31 33.58
C ARG A 24 -3.00 12.57 33.51
N SER A 25 -1.97 12.66 34.35
CA SER A 25 -1.01 13.79 34.32
C SER A 25 -0.30 13.88 32.97
N ILE A 26 0.20 12.76 32.47
CA ILE A 26 0.90 12.70 31.17
C ILE A 26 -0.04 13.08 30.03
N ALA A 27 -1.27 12.55 30.06
CA ALA A 27 -2.28 12.81 29.04
C ALA A 27 -2.67 14.29 28.97
N GLU A 28 -2.85 14.94 30.12
CA GLU A 28 -3.14 16.37 30.22
C GLU A 28 -1.95 17.20 29.70
N ALA A 29 -0.74 16.91 30.18
CA ALA A 29 0.46 17.64 29.79
C ALA A 29 0.81 17.52 28.30
N LEU A 30 0.50 16.39 27.66
CA LEU A 30 0.75 16.15 26.24
C LEU A 30 -0.49 16.35 25.36
N SER A 31 -1.63 16.75 25.94
CA SER A 31 -2.92 16.91 25.26
C SER A 31 -3.32 15.68 24.43
N ILE A 32 -3.18 14.50 25.01
CA ILE A 32 -3.56 13.20 24.41
C ILE A 32 -4.62 12.48 25.26
N SER A 33 -5.27 11.47 24.69
CA SER A 33 -6.14 10.59 25.48
C SER A 33 -5.31 9.69 26.41
N PRO A 34 -5.69 9.50 27.69
CA PRO A 34 -5.01 8.55 28.60
C PRO A 34 -4.94 7.12 28.04
N SER A 35 -5.92 6.74 27.22
CA SER A 35 -5.96 5.41 26.58
C SER A 35 -4.83 5.17 25.56
N CYS A 36 -4.12 6.21 25.11
CA CYS A 36 -2.96 6.07 24.22
C CYS A 36 -1.76 5.44 24.92
N LEU A 37 -1.55 5.76 26.20
CA LEU A 37 -0.41 5.27 26.98
C LEU A 37 -0.43 3.75 27.14
N SER A 38 -1.59 3.18 27.47
CA SER A 38 -1.75 1.73 27.58
C SER A 38 -1.46 1.00 26.26
N LYS A 39 -1.90 1.57 25.13
CA LYS A 39 -1.63 1.05 23.78
C LYS A 39 -0.14 1.13 23.43
N TRP A 40 0.53 2.22 23.79
CA TRP A 40 1.96 2.39 23.51
C TRP A 40 2.84 1.51 24.41
N ARG A 41 2.50 1.34 25.69
CA ARG A 41 3.17 0.36 26.57
C ARG A 41 3.03 -1.06 26.04
N LYS A 42 1.81 -1.44 25.60
CA LYS A 42 1.57 -2.73 24.96
C LYS A 42 2.43 -2.90 23.71
N LEU A 43 2.46 -1.89 22.83
CA LEU A 43 3.28 -1.91 21.62
C LEU A 43 4.78 -2.07 21.94
N ARG A 44 5.31 -1.27 22.88
CA ARG A 44 6.72 -1.37 23.32
C ARG A 44 7.06 -2.77 23.81
N ARG A 45 6.16 -3.41 24.56
CA ARG A 45 6.35 -4.78 25.06
C ARG A 45 6.33 -5.83 23.95
N GLU A 46 5.47 -5.65 22.94
CA GLU A 46 5.27 -6.64 21.86
C GLU A 46 6.32 -6.52 20.74
N THR A 47 6.76 -5.31 20.41
CA THR A 47 7.64 -5.06 19.26
C THR A 47 9.02 -4.52 19.64
N GLY A 48 9.22 -4.10 20.89
CA GLY A 48 10.45 -3.43 21.34
C GLY A 48 10.54 -1.95 20.94
N GLY A 49 9.55 -1.40 20.21
CA GLY A 49 9.60 -0.03 19.71
C GLY A 49 8.26 0.70 19.76
N LEU A 50 8.27 1.97 19.34
CA LEU A 50 7.09 2.85 19.36
C LEU A 50 6.59 3.27 17.98
N LYS A 51 7.25 2.77 16.93
CA LYS A 51 6.88 3.02 15.56
C LYS A 51 5.42 2.66 15.30
N PRO A 52 4.60 3.59 14.78
CA PRO A 52 3.25 3.28 14.35
C PRO A 52 3.25 2.12 13.35
N GLY A 53 2.30 1.21 13.50
CA GLY A 53 2.07 0.18 12.50
C GLY A 53 1.75 0.78 11.13
N LYS A 54 1.93 -0.03 10.08
CA LYS A 54 1.56 0.34 8.71
C LYS A 54 0.09 0.79 8.71
N MET A 55 -0.14 2.00 8.22
CA MET A 55 -1.48 2.55 8.12
C MET A 55 -1.98 2.42 6.69
N ASN A 56 -3.09 1.70 6.51
CA ASN A 56 -3.67 1.34 5.21
C ASN A 56 -2.78 0.39 4.38
N GLY A 57 -3.33 -0.11 3.27
CA GLY A 57 -2.58 -0.95 2.33
C GLY A 57 -2.28 -2.37 2.82
N HIS A 58 -3.07 -2.91 3.75
CA HIS A 58 -2.98 -4.32 4.15
C HIS A 58 -3.53 -5.27 3.10
N LYS A 59 -4.52 -4.83 2.30
CA LYS A 59 -5.12 -5.64 1.26
C LYS A 59 -4.09 -5.89 0.14
N LYS A 60 -3.73 -7.16 -0.05
CA LYS A 60 -2.93 -7.59 -1.20
C LYS A 60 -3.68 -7.28 -2.50
N ARG A 61 -2.96 -6.90 -3.55
CA ARG A 61 -3.55 -6.65 -4.88
C ARG A 61 -4.11 -7.95 -5.45
N THR A 62 -5.26 -7.90 -6.11
CA THR A 62 -5.89 -9.06 -6.77
C THR A 62 -4.98 -9.71 -7.81
N LEU A 63 -4.21 -8.89 -8.53
CA LEU A 63 -3.20 -9.33 -9.49
C LEU A 63 -1.85 -9.47 -8.76
N SER A 64 -1.68 -10.56 -8.01
CA SER A 64 -0.45 -10.90 -7.29
C SER A 64 -0.20 -12.41 -7.31
N GLY A 65 1.02 -12.83 -6.99
CA GLY A 65 1.43 -14.25 -7.04
C GLY A 65 1.33 -14.82 -8.46
N GLU A 66 0.84 -16.04 -8.58
CA GLU A 66 0.72 -16.79 -9.84
C GLU A 66 -0.01 -16.03 -10.95
N VAL A 67 -1.02 -15.22 -10.58
CA VAL A 67 -1.77 -14.39 -11.53
C VAL A 67 -0.89 -13.32 -12.16
N ALA A 68 0.02 -12.74 -11.37
CA ALA A 68 0.97 -11.75 -11.86
C ALA A 68 2.00 -12.39 -12.80
N ASP A 69 2.50 -13.58 -12.45
CA ASP A 69 3.47 -14.31 -13.27
C ASP A 69 2.87 -14.68 -14.62
N TRP A 70 1.65 -15.19 -14.63
CA TRP A 70 0.93 -15.45 -15.88
C TRP A 70 0.74 -14.19 -16.71
N LEU A 71 0.38 -13.05 -16.09
CA LEU A 71 0.18 -11.81 -16.84
C LEU A 71 1.48 -11.31 -17.48
N ARG A 72 2.62 -11.48 -16.81
CA ARG A 72 3.95 -11.14 -17.35
C ARG A 72 4.29 -12.00 -18.57
N GLU A 73 4.08 -13.31 -18.48
CA GLU A 73 4.26 -14.26 -19.59
C GLU A 73 3.36 -13.85 -20.78
N ARG A 74 2.08 -13.62 -20.51
CA ARG A 74 1.07 -13.31 -21.51
C ARG A 74 1.37 -12.02 -22.26
N VAL A 75 1.82 -10.98 -21.55
CA VAL A 75 2.20 -9.68 -22.12
C VAL A 75 3.43 -9.77 -23.02
N ARG A 76 4.38 -10.66 -22.70
CA ARG A 76 5.58 -10.88 -23.52
C ARG A 76 5.30 -11.72 -24.78
N SER A 77 4.36 -12.66 -24.69
CA SER A 77 4.06 -13.60 -25.77
C SER A 77 3.44 -12.95 -27.03
N ALA A 78 2.61 -11.91 -26.87
CA ALA A 78 1.91 -11.30 -27.99
C ALA A 78 1.43 -9.87 -27.69
N PRO A 79 1.17 -9.04 -28.72
CA PRO A 79 0.48 -7.77 -28.56
C PRO A 79 -0.84 -7.95 -27.81
N PHE A 80 -1.18 -6.98 -26.97
CA PHE A 80 -2.33 -7.08 -26.09
C PHE A 80 -3.05 -5.73 -25.96
N THR A 81 -4.31 -5.79 -25.54
CA THR A 81 -5.05 -4.63 -25.05
C THR A 81 -5.45 -4.84 -23.59
N THR A 82 -5.57 -3.76 -22.81
CA THR A 82 -5.98 -3.85 -21.40
C THR A 82 -7.39 -4.43 -21.23
N ARG A 83 -8.28 -4.22 -22.22
CA ARG A 83 -9.62 -4.82 -22.23
C ARG A 83 -9.56 -6.33 -22.47
N GLN A 84 -8.71 -6.77 -23.41
CA GLN A 84 -8.51 -8.18 -23.70
C GLN A 84 -7.93 -8.92 -22.49
N LEU A 85 -6.91 -8.37 -21.83
CA LEU A 85 -6.34 -8.98 -20.62
C LEU A 85 -7.37 -9.10 -19.49
N ALA A 86 -8.24 -8.11 -19.30
CA ALA A 86 -9.31 -8.19 -18.30
C ALA A 86 -10.32 -9.31 -18.64
N ALA A 87 -10.66 -9.51 -19.92
CA ALA A 87 -11.53 -10.59 -20.37
C ALA A 87 -10.88 -11.98 -20.20
N GLU A 88 -9.59 -12.12 -20.54
CA GLU A 88 -8.83 -13.36 -20.35
C GLU A 88 -8.72 -13.72 -18.85
N LEU A 89 -8.56 -12.72 -17.97
CA LEU A 89 -8.56 -12.93 -16.52
C LEU A 89 -9.95 -13.32 -15.99
N ALA A 90 -11.02 -12.71 -16.51
CA ALA A 90 -12.39 -13.08 -16.16
C ALA A 90 -12.72 -14.53 -16.59
N ALA A 91 -12.26 -14.95 -17.76
CA ALA A 91 -12.41 -16.34 -18.24
C ALA A 91 -11.68 -17.35 -17.33
N ARG A 92 -10.65 -16.91 -16.61
CA ARG A 92 -9.90 -17.70 -15.61
C ARG A 92 -10.51 -17.65 -14.21
N GLY A 93 -11.69 -17.03 -14.06
CA GLY A 93 -12.38 -16.88 -12.78
C GLY A 93 -11.88 -15.72 -11.91
N ILE A 94 -10.96 -14.90 -12.42
CA ILE A 94 -10.38 -13.78 -11.67
C ILE A 94 -11.20 -12.52 -11.95
N LYS A 95 -12.06 -12.15 -11.01
CA LYS A 95 -12.86 -10.91 -11.07
C LYS A 95 -11.94 -9.70 -10.95
N THR A 96 -11.59 -9.09 -12.07
CA THR A 96 -10.74 -7.92 -12.15
C THR A 96 -11.28 -6.92 -13.17
N ASP A 97 -10.94 -5.66 -12.98
CA ASP A 97 -11.36 -4.58 -13.87
C ASP A 97 -10.18 -4.07 -14.73
N ARG A 98 -10.49 -3.35 -15.80
CA ARG A 98 -9.47 -2.81 -16.73
C ARG A 98 -8.46 -1.89 -16.03
N ARG A 99 -8.88 -1.12 -15.02
CA ARG A 99 -8.01 -0.24 -14.22
C ARG A 99 -7.05 -1.05 -13.37
N ALA A 100 -7.48 -2.13 -12.73
CA ALA A 100 -6.60 -3.03 -12.00
C ALA A 100 -5.48 -3.61 -12.90
N VAL A 101 -5.84 -4.04 -14.12
CA VAL A 101 -4.86 -4.50 -15.13
C VAL A 101 -3.90 -3.37 -15.51
N TRP A 102 -4.39 -2.16 -15.78
CA TRP A 102 -3.55 -1.02 -16.12
C TRP A 102 -2.59 -0.65 -14.97
N VAL A 103 -3.07 -0.62 -13.72
CA VAL A 103 -2.24 -0.31 -12.53
C VAL A 103 -1.15 -1.34 -12.34
N PHE A 104 -1.44 -2.62 -12.59
CA PHE A 104 -0.44 -3.68 -12.57
C PHE A 104 0.63 -3.45 -13.65
N LEU A 105 0.23 -3.29 -14.90
CA LEU A 105 1.17 -3.12 -16.02
C LEU A 105 2.05 -1.88 -15.85
N HIS A 106 1.48 -0.77 -15.38
CA HIS A 106 2.22 0.46 -15.13
C HIS A 106 3.18 0.33 -13.94
N GLY A 107 2.79 -0.43 -12.90
CA GLY A 107 3.68 -0.70 -11.77
C GLY A 107 4.87 -1.60 -12.13
N GLU A 108 4.70 -2.49 -13.11
CA GLU A 108 5.73 -3.41 -13.61
C GLU A 108 6.55 -2.81 -14.78
N GLY A 109 6.27 -1.58 -15.20
CA GLY A 109 6.94 -0.95 -16.34
C GLY A 109 6.62 -1.58 -17.71
N LEU A 110 5.61 -2.47 -17.77
CA LEU A 110 5.16 -3.17 -18.98
C LEU A 110 4.21 -2.34 -19.84
N SER A 111 4.20 -1.01 -19.65
CA SER A 111 3.42 -0.12 -20.48
C SER A 111 4.01 -0.08 -21.90
N PHE A 112 3.19 -0.39 -22.89
CA PHE A 112 3.57 -0.19 -24.29
C PHE A 112 3.77 1.31 -24.56
N LYS A 113 5.03 1.75 -24.63
CA LYS A 113 5.36 3.11 -25.05
C LYS A 113 5.14 3.20 -26.56
N LYS A 114 4.25 4.09 -27.01
CA LYS A 114 4.02 4.36 -28.44
C LYS A 114 5.21 5.12 -29.02
N ASN A 115 6.29 4.41 -29.32
CA ASN A 115 7.43 4.93 -30.11
C ASN A 115 7.27 4.48 -31.58
N GLY A 116 6.17 4.89 -32.22
CA GLY A 116 6.00 4.67 -33.65
C GLY A 116 6.70 5.77 -34.41
N ARG A 117 7.73 5.46 -35.22
CA ARG A 117 8.10 6.32 -36.34
C ARG A 117 6.83 6.52 -37.17
N ALA A 118 6.29 7.72 -37.19
CA ALA A 118 5.13 8.05 -38.00
C ALA A 118 5.52 7.83 -39.47
N ARG A 119 5.15 6.70 -40.07
CA ARG A 119 5.06 6.61 -41.53
C ARG A 119 3.89 7.51 -41.91
N ARG A 120 4.21 8.70 -42.42
CA ARG A 120 3.23 9.58 -43.06
C ARG A 120 2.54 8.79 -44.17
N ALA A 121 1.23 8.95 -44.31
CA ALA A 121 0.54 8.49 -45.50
C ALA A 121 1.24 9.14 -46.71
N GLY A 122 1.73 8.30 -47.63
CA GLY A 122 2.23 8.79 -48.91
C GLY A 122 1.06 9.38 -49.71
N PRO A 123 1.31 10.40 -50.55
CA PRO A 123 0.26 11.02 -51.36
C PRO A 123 -0.33 10.00 -52.34
N ALA A 124 -1.62 10.19 -52.64
CA ALA A 124 -2.43 9.38 -53.55
C ALA A 124 -1.98 9.50 -54.99
#